data_AF-A0AAD4QBE4-F1
#
_entry.id   AF-A0AAD4QBE4-F1
#
_cell.length_a   1.000
_cell.length_b   1.000
_cell.length_c   1.000
_cell.angle_alpha   90.00
_cell.angle_beta   90.00
_cell.angle_gamma   90.00
#
_symmetry.space_group_name_H-M   'P 1'
#
loop_
_entity.id
_entity.type
_entity.pdbx_description
1 polymer ?
#
loop_
_entity_poly.entity_id
_entity_poly.type
_entity_poly.pdbx_seq_one_letter_code
_entity_poly.pdbx_strand_id
1 'polypeptide(L)'
;MSPLPRVPSTWKRIAAAALPDLWRPIHHAAHDWPLALCDCNSIDRSRDLVMQTLKYPDHAVMWNESHRWKYVCGITLEEGVLVSC
;
A
#
# COMPACT_ATOMS: atom_id res chain seq x y z
N MET A 1 28.60 25.40 19.28
CA MET A 1 27.38 25.00 18.56
C MET A 1 27.64 25.16 17.07
N SER A 2 28.07 24.09 16.40
CA SER A 2 28.27 24.10 14.95
C SER A 2 26.92 24.01 14.24
N PRO A 3 26.66 24.80 13.19
CA PRO A 3 25.40 24.72 12.46
C PRO A 3 25.31 23.39 11.71
N LEU A 4 24.12 22.77 11.74
CA LEU A 4 23.83 21.55 10.99
C LEU A 4 23.97 21.79 9.47
N PRO A 5 24.44 20.79 8.70
CA PRO A 5 24.66 20.95 7.26
C PRO A 5 23.34 21.25 6.53
N ARG A 6 23.35 22.28 5.67
CA ARG A 6 22.20 22.62 4.82
C ARG A 6 22.04 21.55 3.75
N VAL A 7 20.94 20.81 3.81
CA VAL A 7 20.59 19.77 2.82
C VAL A 7 20.43 20.42 1.43
N PRO A 8 21.17 19.99 0.39
CA PRO A 8 21.14 20.62 -0.95
C PRO A 8 19.77 20.45 -1.61
N SER A 9 19.17 21.53 -2.13
CA SER A 9 17.81 21.63 -2.69
C SER A 9 17.42 20.62 -3.78
N THR A 10 18.38 19.85 -4.30
CA THR A 10 18.20 18.74 -5.23
C THR A 10 17.61 17.47 -4.60
N TRP A 11 17.59 17.33 -3.26
CA TRP A 11 16.86 16.27 -2.55
C TRP A 11 15.34 16.34 -2.70
N LYS A 12 14.78 17.50 -3.09
CA LYS A 12 13.34 17.68 -3.29
C LYS A 12 12.78 16.95 -4.51
N ARG A 13 13.62 16.27 -5.32
CA ARG A 13 13.17 15.51 -6.50
C ARG A 13 12.91 14.02 -6.25
N ILE A 14 13.13 13.52 -5.02
CA ILE A 14 12.66 12.19 -4.60
C ILE A 14 11.21 12.26 -4.04
N ALA A 15 10.63 13.46 -3.96
CA ALA A 15 9.25 13.66 -3.49
C ALA A 15 8.23 13.44 -4.62
N ALA A 16 7.96 12.17 -4.96
CA ALA A 16 6.69 11.73 -5.58
C ALA A 16 6.59 10.19 -5.75
N ALA A 17 7.65 9.42 -5.46
CA ALA A 17 7.49 7.96 -5.37
C ALA A 17 7.00 7.65 -3.96
N ALA A 18 5.75 7.18 -3.83
CA ALA A 18 5.27 6.60 -2.58
C ALA A 18 6.27 5.51 -2.15
N LEU A 19 6.70 5.54 -0.88
CA LEU A 19 7.47 4.44 -0.34
C LEU A 19 6.59 3.19 -0.42
N PRO A 20 7.06 2.09 -1.05
CA PRO A 20 6.26 0.87 -1.13
C PRO A 20 6.06 0.31 0.27
N ASP A 21 4.83 -0.06 0.59
CA ASP A 21 4.51 -0.74 1.84
C ASP A 21 4.96 -2.20 1.73
N LEU A 22 5.62 -2.70 2.77
CA LEU A 22 6.03 -4.10 2.87
C LEU A 22 5.05 -4.85 3.77
N TRP A 23 4.34 -5.82 3.18
CA TRP A 23 3.55 -6.77 3.94
C TRP A 23 4.32 -8.07 4.16
N ARG A 24 4.33 -8.58 5.40
CA ARG A 24 4.94 -9.87 5.74
C ARG A 24 4.20 -10.58 6.88
N PRO A 25 4.20 -11.92 6.91
CA PRO A 25 3.75 -12.67 8.08
C PRO A 25 4.67 -12.41 9.28
N ILE A 26 4.09 -12.35 10.49
CA ILE A 26 4.82 -12.02 11.73
C ILE A 26 5.27 -13.29 12.48
N HIS A 27 4.40 -14.31 12.59
CA HIS A 27 4.64 -15.47 13.46
C HIS A 27 4.62 -16.83 12.74
N HIS A 28 3.74 -17.01 11.76
CA HIS A 28 3.59 -18.25 11.01
C HIS A 28 3.31 -17.93 9.55
N ALA A 29 3.51 -18.93 8.68
CA ALA A 29 3.21 -18.77 7.26
C ALA A 29 1.73 -18.42 7.04
N ALA A 30 1.45 -17.55 6.08
CA ALA A 30 0.12 -16.99 5.86
C ALA A 30 -0.84 -17.97 5.14
N HIS A 31 -1.24 -19.04 5.83
CA HIS A 31 -2.22 -20.02 5.33
C HIS A 31 -3.66 -19.68 5.75
N ASP A 32 -3.84 -19.25 6.99
CA ASP A 32 -5.17 -19.03 7.57
C ASP A 32 -5.84 -17.76 7.01
N TRP A 33 -5.05 -16.73 6.74
CA TRP A 33 -5.51 -15.41 6.30
C TRP A 33 -4.70 -14.94 5.08
N PRO A 34 -5.06 -15.40 3.87
CA PRO A 34 -4.36 -14.99 2.65
C PRO A 34 -4.56 -13.50 2.39
N LEU A 35 -3.50 -12.83 1.92
CA LEU A 35 -3.56 -11.41 1.57
C LEU A 35 -4.28 -11.26 0.22
N ALA A 36 -5.35 -10.47 0.20
CA ALA A 36 -6.03 -10.06 -1.02
C ALA A 36 -5.58 -8.65 -1.40
N LEU A 37 -5.07 -8.50 -2.63
CA LEU A 37 -4.65 -7.22 -3.20
C LEU A 37 -5.50 -6.90 -4.43
N CYS A 38 -6.08 -5.70 -4.47
CA CYS A 38 -6.81 -5.22 -5.64
C CYS A 38 -5.84 -4.47 -6.58
N ASP A 39 -5.91 -4.75 -7.88
CA ASP A 39 -5.19 -4.00 -8.89
C ASP A 39 -5.75 -2.56 -8.98
N CYS A 40 -4.91 -1.57 -8.69
CA CYS A 40 -5.30 -0.17 -8.67
C CYS A 40 -5.83 0.35 -10.02
N ASN A 41 -5.46 -0.28 -11.14
CA ASN A 41 -5.95 0.08 -12.47
C ASN A 41 -7.37 -0.43 -12.75
N SER A 42 -7.89 -1.33 -11.91
CA SER A 42 -9.26 -1.84 -12.03
C SER A 42 -10.27 -1.04 -11.22
N ILE A 43 -9.81 -0.08 -10.40
CA ILE A 43 -10.66 0.74 -9.52
C ILE A 43 -11.11 2.01 -10.25
N ASP A 44 -12.42 2.21 -10.36
CA ASP A 44 -12.99 3.48 -10.80
C ASP A 44 -13.05 4.45 -9.61
N ARG A 45 -12.10 5.40 -9.58
CA ARG A 45 -11.99 6.41 -8.51
C ARG A 45 -13.25 7.25 -8.32
N SER A 46 -14.11 7.36 -9.34
CA SER A 46 -15.33 8.18 -9.28
C SER A 46 -16.53 7.43 -8.70
N ARG A 47 -16.54 6.09 -8.77
CA ARG A 47 -17.68 5.25 -8.41
C ARG A 47 -17.40 4.30 -7.26
N ASP A 48 -16.18 3.80 -7.17
CA ASP A 48 -15.81 2.76 -6.22
C ASP A 48 -15.27 3.34 -4.91
N LEU A 49 -14.82 4.60 -4.88
CA LEU A 49 -14.26 5.23 -3.69
C LEU A 49 -15.33 5.96 -2.88
N VAL A 50 -15.52 5.52 -1.65
CA VAL A 50 -16.41 6.16 -0.67
C VAL A 50 -15.57 6.79 0.43
N MET A 51 -15.74 8.09 0.64
CA MET A 51 -15.04 8.80 1.72
C MET A 51 -15.44 8.20 3.06
N GLN A 52 -14.46 7.78 3.85
CA GLN A 52 -14.70 7.35 5.22
C GLN A 52 -14.53 8.52 6.18
N THR A 53 -15.41 8.61 7.18
CA THR A 53 -15.23 9.49 8.34
C THR A 53 -14.19 8.87 9.28
N LEU A 54 -12.95 8.77 8.81
CA LEU A 54 -11.80 8.47 9.65
C LEU A 54 -11.10 9.76 10.06
N LYS A 55 -10.41 9.74 11.20
CA LYS A 55 -9.56 10.86 11.68
C LYS A 55 -8.53 11.27 10.63
N TYR A 56 -8.21 10.38 9.69
CA TYR A 56 -7.39 10.61 8.52
C TYR A 56 -8.25 10.43 7.26
N PRO A 57 -8.13 11.32 6.26
CA PRO A 57 -8.92 11.22 5.04
C PRO A 57 -8.48 9.97 4.27
N ASP A 58 -9.33 8.95 4.29
CA ASP A 58 -9.13 7.70 3.56
C ASP A 58 -10.44 7.28 2.87
N HIS A 59 -10.31 6.43 1.87
CA HIS A 59 -11.41 5.95 1.05
C HIS A 59 -11.61 4.45 1.23
N ALA A 60 -12.84 4.04 1.51
CA ALA A 60 -13.22 2.66 1.35
C ALA A 60 -13.46 2.37 -0.13
N VAL A 61 -13.11 1.15 -0.55
CA VAL A 61 -13.42 0.66 -1.90
C VAL A 61 -14.70 -0.17 -1.81
N MET A 62 -15.74 0.24 -2.54
CA MET A 62 -16.96 -0.55 -2.74
C MET A 62 -16.69 -1.70 -3.70
N TRP A 63 -17.34 -2.84 -3.47
CA TRP A 63 -17.21 -3.99 -4.37
C TRP A 63 -17.72 -3.67 -5.79
N ASN A 64 -16.94 -4.09 -6.79
CA ASN A 64 -17.26 -3.99 -8.21
C ASN A 64 -16.76 -5.26 -8.93
N GLU A 65 -17.57 -5.84 -9.82
CA GLU A 65 -17.22 -7.05 -10.59
C GLU A 65 -15.98 -6.84 -11.49
N SER A 66 -15.69 -5.60 -11.86
CA SER A 66 -14.52 -5.24 -12.69
C SER A 66 -13.20 -5.29 -11.93
N HIS A 67 -13.23 -5.35 -10.59
CA HIS A 67 -12.04 -5.36 -9.76
C HIS A 67 -11.23 -6.64 -9.96
N ARG A 68 -9.94 -6.49 -10.25
CA ARG A 68 -9.02 -7.61 -10.36
C ARG A 68 -8.33 -7.83 -9.03
N TRP A 69 -8.66 -8.95 -8.39
CA TRP A 69 -8.08 -9.35 -7.13
C TRP A 69 -6.98 -10.40 -7.32
N LYS A 70 -5.85 -10.18 -6.65
CA LYS A 70 -4.76 -11.14 -6.52
C LYS A 70 -4.72 -11.63 -5.10
N TYR A 71 -4.76 -12.94 -4.93
CA TYR A 71 -4.65 -13.60 -3.63
C TYR A 71 -3.26 -14.16 -3.46
N VAL A 72 -2.63 -13.88 -2.32
CA VAL A 72 -1.32 -14.40 -1.98
C VAL A 72 -1.43 -15.17 -0.67
N CYS A 73 -1.10 -16.46 -0.72
CA CYS A 73 -1.20 -17.39 0.40
C CYS A 73 0.09 -18.19 0.55
N GLY A 74 0.34 -18.71 1.75
CA GLY A 74 1.49 -19.58 2.04
C GLY A 74 2.83 -18.88 2.05
N ILE A 75 2.85 -17.55 2.20
CA ILE A 75 4.07 -16.76 2.34
C ILE A 75 4.77 -17.18 3.63
N THR A 76 6.05 -17.52 3.52
CA THR A 76 6.92 -17.88 4.66
C THR A 76 7.48 -16.64 5.36
N LEU A 77 8.11 -16.78 6.52
CA LEU A 77 8.63 -15.65 7.30
C LEU A 77 9.80 -14.90 6.62
N GLU A 78 10.45 -15.54 5.66
CA GLU A 78 11.55 -14.99 4.85
C GLU A 78 11.05 -14.27 3.59
N GLU A 79 9.77 -14.43 3.26
CA GLU A 79 9.13 -13.82 2.11
C GLU A 79 8.23 -12.65 2.53
N GLY A 80 7.99 -11.74 1.59
CA GLY A 80 7.14 -10.59 1.80
C GLY A 80 6.60 -10.05 0.48
N VAL A 81 5.53 -9.27 0.56
CA VAL A 81 4.89 -8.63 -0.59
C VAL A 81 5.14 -7.14 -0.53
N LEU A 82 5.80 -6.61 -1.55
CA LEU A 82 5.90 -5.18 -1.77
C LEU A 82 4.63 -4.70 -2.47
N VAL A 83 3.97 -3.73 -1.87
CA VAL A 83 2.75 -3.10 -2.37
C VAL A 83 3.09 -1.67 -2.74
N SER A 84 2.94 -1.34 -4.02
CA SER A 84 3.13 0.01 -4.54
C SER A 84 1.96 0.37 -5.45
N CYS A 85 1.48 1.61 -5.32
CA CYS A 85 0.49 2.23 -6.20
C CYS A 85 1.11 3.44 -6.90
#